data_AF-A0A2A5B3H3-F1
#
_entry.id   AF-A0A2A5B3H3-F1
#
_cell.length_a   1.000
_cell.length_b   1.000
_cell.length_c   1.000
_cell.angle_alpha   90.00
_cell.angle_beta   90.00
_cell.angle_gamma   90.00
#
_symmetry.space_group_name_H-M   'P 1'
#
loop_
_entity.id
_entity.type
_entity.pdbx_description
1 polymer ?
#
loop_
_entity_poly.entity_id
_entity_poly.type
_entity_poly.pdbx_seq_one_letter_code
_entity_poly.pdbx_strand_id
1 'polypeptide(L)'
;MSTGQVKWFNNAKGFGFILPDDGGEDLFAHYSAIGMDGYKTLKAGQMVTFETIDGPKGLHAANIHAVAGDADSDEKPADPKSESHDKADDAPPDDPSSDEDQQEDEKEA
;
A
#
# COMPACT_ATOMS: atom_id res chain seq x y z
N MET A 1 -0.47 -5.30 25.16
CA MET A 1 -1.03 -5.73 23.87
C MET A 1 -2.39 -6.32 24.10
N SER A 2 -3.40 -5.75 23.46
CA SER A 2 -4.80 -6.17 23.50
C SER A 2 -5.17 -6.81 22.17
N THR A 3 -6.16 -7.69 22.18
CA THR A 3 -6.72 -8.30 20.98
C THR A 3 -8.13 -7.79 20.73
N GLY A 4 -8.54 -7.84 19.48
CA GLY A 4 -9.91 -7.54 19.11
C GLY A 4 -10.21 -7.84 17.67
N GLN A 5 -11.48 -7.70 17.34
CA GLN A 5 -12.01 -7.95 16.01
C GLN A 5 -12.25 -6.64 15.30
N VAL A 6 -11.77 -6.52 14.07
CA VAL A 6 -12.03 -5.32 13.25
C VAL A 6 -13.52 -5.25 12.95
N LYS A 7 -14.21 -4.22 13.46
CA LYS A 7 -15.64 -4.02 13.21
C LYS A 7 -15.86 -3.66 11.74
N TRP A 8 -15.08 -2.70 11.26
CA TRP A 8 -15.01 -2.30 9.86
C TRP A 8 -13.76 -1.47 9.63
N PHE A 9 -13.27 -1.49 8.40
CA PHE A 9 -12.12 -0.67 8.01
C PHE A 9 -12.31 -0.18 6.58
N ASN A 10 -12.05 1.11 6.37
CA ASN A 10 -12.15 1.72 5.06
C ASN A 10 -10.74 1.90 4.47
N ASN A 11 -10.37 1.02 3.54
CA ASN A 11 -9.06 1.04 2.89
C ASN A 11 -8.83 2.31 2.05
N ALA A 12 -9.90 2.90 1.47
CA ALA A 12 -9.78 4.12 0.67
C ALA A 12 -9.50 5.35 1.53
N LYS A 13 -10.03 5.39 2.75
CA LYS A 13 -9.81 6.51 3.69
C LYS A 13 -8.71 6.25 4.73
N GLY A 14 -8.28 5.00 4.88
CA GLY A 14 -7.23 4.60 5.83
C GLY A 14 -7.65 4.66 7.30
N PHE A 15 -8.94 4.49 7.61
CA PHE A 15 -9.41 4.44 9.00
C PHE A 15 -10.53 3.43 9.19
N GLY A 16 -10.69 2.98 10.43
CA GLY A 16 -11.73 2.04 10.82
C GLY A 16 -11.92 1.99 12.33
N PHE A 17 -12.67 0.98 12.77
CA PHE A 17 -12.89 0.72 14.18
C PHE A 17 -12.65 -0.75 14.50
N ILE A 18 -12.05 -0.98 15.66
CA ILE A 18 -11.77 -2.30 16.20
C ILE A 18 -12.60 -2.47 17.47
N LEU A 19 -13.27 -3.61 17.56
CA LEU A 19 -13.99 -4.04 18.74
C LEU A 19 -13.00 -4.80 19.64
N PRO A 20 -12.61 -4.26 20.80
CA PRO A 20 -11.77 -4.99 21.75
C PRO A 20 -12.52 -6.21 22.29
N ASP A 21 -11.80 -7.34 22.46
CA ASP A 21 -12.39 -8.57 23.04
C ASP A 21 -12.76 -8.38 24.52
N ASP A 22 -12.16 -7.38 25.18
CA ASP A 22 -12.44 -6.94 26.55
C ASP A 22 -13.88 -6.40 26.72
N GLY A 23 -14.65 -6.25 25.63
CA GLY A 23 -16.03 -5.78 25.66
C GLY A 23 -16.19 -4.27 25.90
N GLY A 24 -15.10 -3.51 25.71
CA GLY A 24 -15.06 -2.06 25.85
C GLY A 24 -15.60 -1.27 24.65
N GLU A 25 -15.33 0.03 24.65
CA GLU A 25 -15.74 0.95 23.59
C GLU A 25 -15.04 0.66 22.25
N ASP A 26 -15.67 1.06 21.14
CA ASP A 26 -15.10 0.92 19.80
C ASP A 26 -13.79 1.74 19.71
N LEU A 27 -12.67 1.08 19.39
CA LEU A 27 -11.37 1.71 19.32
C LEU A 27 -11.11 2.27 17.93
N PHE A 28 -10.71 3.54 17.88
CA PHE A 28 -10.36 4.18 16.61
C PHE A 28 -9.05 3.62 16.07
N ALA A 29 -9.08 3.11 14.85
CA ALA A 29 -7.92 2.55 14.16
C ALA A 29 -7.57 3.41 12.94
N HIS A 30 -6.34 3.91 12.89
CA HIS A 30 -5.83 4.73 11.79
C HIS A 30 -4.71 4.01 11.06
N TYR A 31 -4.60 4.16 9.74
CA TYR A 31 -3.54 3.52 8.94
C TYR A 31 -2.13 3.87 9.44
N SER A 32 -1.95 5.07 10.00
CA SER A 32 -0.66 5.48 10.58
C SER A 32 -0.25 4.65 11.80
N ALA A 33 -1.21 4.04 12.50
CA ALA A 33 -0.98 3.19 13.66
C ALA A 33 -0.77 1.72 13.29
N ILE A 34 -1.01 1.33 12.03
CA ILE A 34 -0.77 -0.03 11.55
C ILE A 34 0.73 -0.19 11.31
N GLY A 35 1.34 -1.10 12.07
CA GLY A 35 2.77 -1.42 12.05
C GLY A 35 3.10 -2.57 11.09
N MET A 36 2.43 -2.63 9.93
CA MET A 36 2.77 -3.56 8.85
C MET A 36 3.49 -2.82 7.73
N ASP A 37 4.56 -3.43 7.22
CA ASP A 37 5.21 -3.04 5.97
C ASP A 37 4.26 -3.33 4.79
N GLY A 38 4.09 -2.36 3.89
CA GLY A 38 3.24 -2.50 2.70
C GLY A 38 1.81 -1.95 2.85
N TYR A 39 0.83 -2.68 2.31
CA TYR A 39 -0.57 -2.23 2.20
C TYR A 39 -1.31 -2.35 3.54
N LYS A 40 -1.38 -1.24 4.29
CA LYS A 40 -1.96 -1.13 5.64
C LYS A 40 -3.48 -1.24 5.64
N THR A 41 -3.99 -2.44 5.34
CA THR A 41 -5.41 -2.74 5.21
C THR A 41 -5.86 -3.77 6.23
N LEU A 42 -7.11 -3.65 6.67
CA LEU A 42 -7.73 -4.59 7.60
C LEU A 42 -9.06 -5.08 7.03
N LYS A 43 -9.39 -6.35 7.25
CA LYS A 43 -10.68 -6.93 6.86
C LYS A 43 -11.65 -6.89 8.04
N ALA A 44 -12.92 -6.56 7.80
CA ALA A 44 -13.96 -6.66 8.82
C ALA A 44 -14.11 -8.11 9.30
N GLY A 45 -14.23 -8.31 10.60
CA GLY A 45 -14.26 -9.64 11.23
C GLY A 45 -12.87 -10.26 11.47
N GLN A 46 -11.79 -9.64 10.99
CA GLN A 46 -10.44 -10.15 11.20
C GLN A 46 -9.97 -9.91 12.63
N MET A 47 -9.30 -10.92 13.20
CA MET A 47 -8.62 -10.79 14.48
C MET A 47 -7.31 -10.01 14.32
N VAL A 48 -7.12 -9.00 15.16
CA VAL A 48 -5.92 -8.15 15.18
C VAL A 48 -5.45 -7.97 16.63
N THR A 49 -4.15 -7.79 16.78
CA THR A 49 -3.52 -7.31 18.01
C THR A 49 -3.25 -5.82 17.87
N PHE A 50 -3.48 -5.07 18.94
CA PHE A 50 -3.22 -3.63 18.99
C PHE A 50 -2.88 -3.21 20.41
N GLU A 51 -2.46 -1.98 20.57
CA GLU A 51 -2.24 -1.35 21.87
C GLU A 51 -3.24 -0.22 22.06
N THR A 52 -4.00 -0.26 23.15
CA THR A 52 -4.91 0.83 23.51
C THR A 52 -4.11 1.95 24.15
N ILE A 53 -4.11 3.13 23.53
CA ILE A 53 -3.45 4.32 24.07
C ILE A 53 -4.51 5.38 24.35
N ASP A 54 -4.46 5.96 25.55
CA ASP A 54 -5.27 7.12 25.92
C ASP A 54 -4.71 8.37 25.22
N GLY A 55 -5.53 8.98 24.36
CA GLY A 55 -5.16 10.16 23.60
C GLY A 55 -6.06 11.35 23.90
N PRO A 56 -5.68 12.57 23.47
CA PRO A 56 -6.47 13.79 23.70
C PRO A 56 -7.86 13.78 23.03
N LYS A 57 -8.16 12.79 22.19
CA LYS A 57 -9.45 12.59 21.51
C LYS A 57 -10.17 11.29 21.92
N GLY A 58 -9.71 10.63 22.98
CA GLY A 58 -10.19 9.32 23.43
C GLY A 58 -9.24 8.17 23.12
N LEU A 59 -9.70 6.96 23.41
CA LEU A 59 -8.95 5.71 23.23
C LEU A 59 -8.76 5.42 21.74
N HIS A 60 -7.50 5.22 21.33
CA HIS A 60 -7.17 4.80 19.98
C HIS A 60 -6.26 3.57 19.98
N ALA A 61 -6.33 2.81 18.89
CA ALA A 61 -5.48 1.65 18.67
C ALA A 61 -4.15 2.09 18.01
N ALA A 62 -3.04 1.71 18.64
CA ALA A 62 -1.66 1.88 18.18
C ALA A 62 -1.02 0.50 17.92
N ASN A 63 0.09 0.47 17.17
CA ASN A 63 0.83 -0.76 16.85
C ASN A 63 -0.08 -1.93 16.45
N ILE A 64 -0.93 -1.70 15.45
CA ILE A 64 -1.91 -2.70 15.01
C ILE A 64 -1.22 -3.74 14.12
N HIS A 65 -1.35 -5.02 14.48
CA HIS A 65 -0.82 -6.18 13.78
C HIS A 65 -1.92 -7.22 13.52
N ALA A 66 -1.96 -7.79 12.31
CA ALA A 66 -2.84 -8.93 12.02
C ALA A 66 -2.30 -10.20 12.70
N VAL A 67 -3.15 -10.92 13.45
CA VAL A 67 -2.76 -12.21 14.08
C VAL A 67 -2.92 -13.41 13.15
N ALA A 68 -3.74 -13.29 12.10
CA ALA A 68 -3.82 -14.27 11.02
C ALA A 68 -2.80 -13.89 9.95
N GLY A 69 -1.92 -14.83 9.59
CA GLY A 69 -0.76 -14.64 8.72
C GLY A 69 -1.08 -14.38 7.25
N ASP A 70 -1.85 -13.34 6.96
CA ASP A 70 -1.88 -12.65 5.67
C ASP A 70 -0.65 -11.71 5.62
N ALA A 71 0.56 -12.29 5.75
CA ALA A 71 1.79 -11.63 5.34
C ALA A 71 1.81 -11.64 3.80
N ASP A 72 0.94 -10.82 3.20
CA ASP A 72 0.97 -10.61 1.76
C ASP A 72 2.33 -9.99 1.45
N SER A 73 3.11 -10.79 0.74
CA SER A 73 4.51 -10.56 0.45
C SER A 73 4.63 -9.46 -0.58
N ASP A 74 4.46 -8.19 -0.18
CA ASP A 74 4.89 -7.08 -1.03
C ASP A 74 6.35 -6.76 -0.70
N GLU A 75 7.19 -7.60 -1.27
CA GLU A 75 8.59 -7.34 -1.55
C GLU A 75 8.73 -5.95 -2.16
N LYS A 76 9.04 -4.94 -1.34
CA LYS A 76 9.81 -3.80 -1.84
C LYS A 76 11.23 -4.33 -2.07
N PRO A 77 11.74 -4.44 -3.31
CA PRO A 77 13.14 -4.17 -3.47
C PRO A 77 13.29 -2.72 -3.01
N ALA A 78 14.04 -2.54 -1.92
CA ALA A 78 14.56 -1.23 -1.60
C ALA A 78 15.31 -0.76 -2.85
N ASP A 79 14.88 0.36 -3.44
CA ASP A 79 15.78 1.20 -4.21
C ASP A 79 16.87 1.67 -3.25
N PRO A 80 18.13 1.24 -3.43
CA PRO A 80 19.14 2.26 -3.38
C PRO A 80 20.23 2.09 -4.46
N LYS A 81 20.59 3.25 -5.02
CA LYS A 81 21.79 3.59 -5.81
C LYS A 81 21.57 3.50 -7.32
N SER A 82 21.45 4.64 -7.99
CA SER A 82 22.61 5.43 -8.42
C SER A 82 23.55 4.61 -9.30
N GLU A 83 23.17 4.44 -10.57
CA GLU A 83 24.14 4.24 -11.63
C GLU A 83 24.05 5.46 -12.56
N SER A 84 24.65 6.54 -12.10
CA SER A 84 25.29 7.49 -12.98
C SER A 84 26.42 6.76 -13.69
N HIS A 85 26.21 6.43 -14.97
CA HIS A 85 27.29 6.33 -15.92
C HIS A 85 26.92 7.18 -17.12
N ASP A 86 27.48 8.39 -17.12
CA ASP A 86 27.69 9.23 -18.27
C ASP A 86 28.04 8.37 -19.49
N LYS A 87 27.09 8.27 -20.43
CA LYS A 87 27.43 7.92 -21.80
C LYS A 87 27.73 9.23 -22.53
N ALA A 88 28.89 9.78 -22.21
CA ALA A 88 29.56 10.72 -23.09
C ALA A 88 29.91 9.99 -24.40
N ASP A 89 29.65 10.67 -25.51
CA ASP A 89 30.28 10.55 -26.84
C ASP A 89 30.48 9.16 -27.45
N ASP A 90 29.79 8.92 -28.57
CA ASP A 90 30.43 8.74 -29.90
C ASP A 90 29.45 8.02 -30.84
N ALA A 91 28.73 8.80 -31.65
CA ALA A 91 28.33 8.47 -33.03
C ALA A 91 27.42 9.59 -33.56
N PRO A 92 27.82 10.34 -34.61
CA PRO A 92 26.88 11.18 -35.35
C PRO A 92 25.81 10.31 -36.05
N PRO A 93 24.57 10.79 -36.16
CA PRO A 93 23.58 10.17 -37.05
C PRO A 93 23.88 10.59 -38.50
N ASP A 94 24.71 9.81 -39.20
CA ASP A 94 24.61 9.68 -40.65
C ASP A 94 23.39 8.79 -40.94
N ASP A 95 22.44 9.05 -41.83
CA ASP A 95 22.01 10.15 -42.69
C ASP A 95 20.58 9.72 -43.15
N PRO A 96 19.62 10.64 -43.37
CA PRO A 96 18.24 10.30 -43.71
C PRO A 96 18.06 10.05 -45.22
N SER A 97 17.80 8.79 -45.60
CA SER A 97 17.31 8.43 -46.93
C SER A 97 16.79 7.00 -46.84
N SER A 98 15.68 6.55 -47.40
CA SER A 98 14.54 7.08 -48.16
C SER A 98 13.68 5.82 -48.41
N ASP A 99 12.42 6.02 -48.78
CA ASP A 99 11.57 5.02 -49.47
C ASP A 99 11.17 3.73 -48.72
N GLU A 100 9.89 3.61 -48.37
CA GLU A 100 8.89 2.86 -49.15
C GLU A 100 7.56 2.88 -48.36
N ASP A 101 6.54 3.61 -48.84
CA ASP A 101 5.45 3.11 -49.70
C ASP A 101 4.27 2.57 -48.87
N GLN A 102 3.28 3.41 -48.56
CA GLN A 102 1.98 3.50 -49.25
C GLN A 102 1.23 2.15 -49.42
N GLN A 103 0.32 1.88 -48.50
CA GLN A 103 -1.03 1.44 -48.86
C GLN A 103 -1.94 1.76 -47.67
N GLU A 104 -2.73 2.84 -47.77
CA GLU A 104 -4.12 2.80 -48.25
C GLU A 104 -4.96 1.85 -47.40
N ASP A 105 -5.90 2.43 -46.64
CA ASP A 105 -7.33 2.36 -46.97
C ASP A 105 -7.80 0.88 -46.89
N GLU A 106 -8.75 0.50 -46.06
CA GLU A 106 -10.08 1.06 -46.12
C GLU A 106 -10.97 0.29 -45.12
N LYS A 107 -11.81 1.04 -44.38
CA LYS A 107 -13.22 0.79 -44.04
C LYS A 107 -13.60 -0.53 -43.35
N GLU A 108 -14.13 -0.44 -42.12
CA GLU A 108 -15.57 -0.31 -41.88
C GLU A 108 -16.41 -1.35 -42.64
N ALA A 109 -16.81 -2.38 -41.89
CA ALA A 109 -18.06 -3.11 -42.09
C ALA A 109 -18.67 -3.39 -40.71
#